data_AF-A0AA35WS01-F1
#
_entry.id   AF-A0AA35WS01-F1
#
_cell.length_a   1.000
_cell.length_b   1.000
_cell.length_c   1.000
_cell.angle_alpha   90.00
_cell.angle_beta   90.00
_cell.angle_gamma   90.00
#
_symmetry.space_group_name_H-M   'P 1'
#
loop_
_entity.id
_entity.type
_entity.pdbx_description
1 polymer ?
#
loop_
_entity_poly.entity_id
_entity_poly.type
_entity_poly.pdbx_seq_one_letter_code
_entity_poly.pdbx_strand_id
1 'polypeptide(L)'
;MLRNDAISALAVAVATGCEFIRVNVHYGVMATDEGIVEGEAHETTRRRRSLNADVQILADVLVKHAEPMGQSDIGLVAQETTRRALADGLIVSGQATGRPTNSFDVSVVRRAVPDGFVLVGSGINEQNVWRVMEHADGAIVGTSLKTDGIVTKPIDPDRVRRLAEIFASMV
;
A
#
# COMPACT_ATOMS: atom_id res chain seq x y z
N MET A 1 2.45 11.65 -12.57
CA MET A 1 1.58 10.92 -11.62
C MET A 1 2.26 10.82 -10.25
N LEU A 2 2.84 11.91 -9.73
CA LEU A 2 4.12 11.76 -9.04
C LEU A 2 4.05 11.45 -7.53
N ARG A 3 2.95 11.72 -6.81
CA ARG A 3 2.79 11.24 -5.43
C ARG A 3 1.38 10.86 -5.02
N ASN A 4 0.38 11.65 -5.39
CA ASN A 4 -1.00 11.41 -4.97
C ASN A 4 -2.05 11.84 -6.01
N ASP A 5 -1.80 11.55 -7.29
CA ASP A 5 -2.69 11.91 -8.40
C ASP A 5 -3.63 10.74 -8.71
N ALA A 6 -4.61 10.48 -7.84
CA ALA A 6 -5.49 9.31 -7.99
C ALA A 6 -6.39 9.40 -9.23
N ILE A 7 -6.77 10.61 -9.64
CA ILE A 7 -7.68 10.84 -10.78
C ILE A 7 -7.02 10.45 -12.10
N SER A 8 -5.78 10.87 -12.34
CA SER A 8 -5.08 10.49 -13.55
C SER A 8 -4.74 8.99 -13.52
N ALA A 9 -4.50 8.40 -12.35
CA ALA A 9 -4.13 7.00 -12.19
C ALA A 9 -5.30 6.12 -12.60
N LEU A 10 -6.49 6.50 -12.15
CA LEU A 10 -7.74 5.86 -12.51
C LEU A 10 -8.00 5.98 -14.02
N ALA A 11 -7.77 7.15 -14.63
CA ALA A 11 -7.94 7.32 -16.07
C ALA A 11 -6.99 6.42 -16.87
N VAL A 12 -5.72 6.32 -16.44
CA VAL A 12 -4.74 5.39 -17.03
C VAL A 12 -5.21 3.95 -16.85
N ALA A 13 -5.58 3.55 -15.63
CA ALA A 13 -6.01 2.19 -15.34
C ALA A 13 -7.21 1.75 -16.20
N VAL A 14 -8.19 2.64 -16.37
CA VAL A 14 -9.33 2.40 -17.28
C VAL A 14 -8.88 2.26 -18.74
N ALA A 15 -7.98 3.13 -19.20
CA ALA A 15 -7.49 3.10 -20.57
C ALA A 15 -6.62 1.88 -20.89
N THR A 16 -5.90 1.34 -19.90
CA THR A 16 -4.97 0.21 -20.08
C THR A 16 -5.52 -1.12 -19.59
N GLY A 17 -6.68 -1.13 -18.94
CA GLY A 17 -7.25 -2.34 -18.31
C GLY A 17 -6.51 -2.79 -17.05
N CYS A 18 -5.86 -1.88 -16.32
CA CYS A 18 -5.28 -2.22 -15.02
C CYS A 18 -6.38 -2.44 -13.98
N GLU A 19 -6.21 -3.43 -13.11
CA GLU A 19 -7.21 -3.84 -12.13
C GLU A 19 -7.24 -2.95 -10.88
N PHE A 20 -6.14 -2.24 -10.59
CA PHE A 20 -6.05 -1.40 -9.40
C PHE A 20 -5.15 -0.18 -9.60
N ILE A 21 -5.35 0.80 -8.72
CA ILE A 21 -4.42 1.92 -8.48
C ILE A 21 -3.95 1.90 -7.04
N ARG A 22 -2.73 2.38 -6.80
CA ARG A 22 -2.22 2.68 -5.47
C ARG A 22 -2.32 4.18 -5.21
N VAL A 23 -2.90 4.56 -4.08
CA VAL A 23 -3.03 5.97 -3.66
C VAL A 23 -2.32 6.15 -2.34
N ASN A 24 -1.31 7.03 -2.32
CA ASN A 24 -0.51 7.24 -1.11
C ASN A 24 -1.37 7.87 0.00
N VAL A 25 -1.95 9.04 -0.24
CA VAL A 25 -2.82 9.73 0.72
C VAL A 25 -4.24 9.69 0.18
N HIS A 26 -4.98 8.63 0.48
CA HIS A 26 -6.39 8.59 0.10
C HIS A 26 -7.26 9.34 1.12
N TYR A 27 -6.88 9.24 2.40
CA TYR A 27 -7.56 9.85 3.54
C TYR A 27 -6.59 10.68 4.39
N GLY A 28 -7.09 11.78 4.96
CA GLY A 28 -6.34 12.64 5.87
C GLY A 28 -5.40 13.62 5.14
N VAL A 29 -4.45 14.17 5.88
CA VAL A 29 -3.47 15.13 5.36
C VAL A 29 -2.09 14.74 5.87
N MET A 30 -1.11 14.77 4.98
CA MET A 30 0.27 14.38 5.26
C MET A 30 1.23 15.52 4.93
N ALA A 31 2.12 15.86 5.86
CA ALA A 31 3.28 16.70 5.60
C ALA A 31 4.41 15.84 5.04
N THR A 32 5.01 16.29 3.94
CA THR A 32 6.00 15.51 3.19
C THR A 32 7.19 16.36 2.73
N ASP A 33 8.24 15.71 2.23
CA ASP A 33 9.39 16.36 1.59
C ASP A 33 9.03 17.17 0.32
N GLU A 34 7.87 16.92 -0.28
CA GLU A 34 7.35 17.66 -1.43
C GLU A 34 6.25 18.66 -1.05
N GLY A 35 6.00 18.85 0.25
CA GLY A 35 4.96 19.73 0.77
C GLY A 35 3.77 18.99 1.36
N ILE A 36 2.63 19.67 1.43
CA ILE A 36 1.40 19.12 2.00
C ILE A 36 0.67 18.30 0.95
N VAL A 37 0.26 17.09 1.31
CA VAL A 37 -0.55 16.21 0.47
C VAL A 37 -1.88 15.92 1.17
N GLU A 38 -2.98 16.25 0.51
CA GLU A 38 -4.34 16.07 1.01
C GLU A 38 -5.01 14.85 0.36
N GLY A 39 -5.78 14.11 1.16
CA GLY A 39 -6.55 12.97 0.70
C GLY A 39 -7.87 13.37 0.06
N GLU A 40 -8.02 13.03 -1.22
CA GLU A 40 -9.20 13.36 -2.04
C GLU A 40 -10.05 12.12 -2.35
N ALA A 41 -10.31 11.28 -1.36
CA ALA A 41 -11.10 10.06 -1.54
C ALA A 41 -12.47 10.30 -2.18
N HIS A 42 -13.12 11.39 -1.80
CA HIS A 42 -14.43 11.77 -2.34
C HIS A 42 -14.38 12.08 -3.85
N GLU A 43 -13.35 12.76 -4.34
CA GLU A 43 -13.16 12.99 -5.78
C GLU A 43 -12.85 11.66 -6.49
N THR A 44 -11.94 10.88 -5.92
CA THR A 44 -11.48 9.61 -6.51
C THR A 44 -12.64 8.61 -6.67
N THR A 45 -13.44 8.42 -5.63
CA THR A 45 -14.57 7.48 -5.63
C THR A 45 -15.69 7.93 -6.56
N ARG A 46 -16.01 9.24 -6.61
CA ARG A 46 -16.95 9.79 -7.58
C ARG A 46 -16.45 9.64 -9.01
N ARG A 47 -15.15 9.85 -9.24
CA ARG A 47 -14.55 9.67 -10.57
C ARG A 47 -14.64 8.21 -11.02
N ARG A 48 -14.27 7.27 -10.15
CA ARG A 48 -14.41 5.82 -10.40
C ARG A 48 -15.83 5.46 -10.83
N ARG A 49 -16.82 5.94 -10.06
CA ARG A 49 -18.23 5.75 -10.39
C ARG A 49 -18.62 6.39 -11.73
N SER A 50 -18.17 7.62 -12.00
CA SER A 50 -18.49 8.34 -13.25
C SER A 50 -17.93 7.66 -14.50
N LEU A 51 -16.80 6.97 -14.36
CA LEU A 51 -16.17 6.18 -15.42
C LEU A 51 -16.76 4.77 -15.55
N ASN A 52 -17.69 4.40 -14.66
CA ASN A 52 -18.17 3.02 -14.49
C ASN A 52 -17.01 2.01 -14.42
N ALA A 53 -15.95 2.39 -13.69
CA ALA A 53 -14.72 1.63 -13.61
C ALA A 53 -14.75 0.68 -12.42
N ASP A 54 -14.36 -0.57 -12.64
CA ASP A 54 -14.17 -1.60 -11.59
C ASP A 54 -12.71 -1.66 -11.11
N VAL A 55 -12.03 -0.52 -11.13
CA VAL A 55 -10.63 -0.40 -10.70
C VAL A 55 -10.57 -0.30 -9.18
N GLN A 56 -9.83 -1.21 -8.54
CA GLN A 56 -9.63 -1.23 -7.10
C GLN A 56 -8.72 -0.08 -6.65
N ILE A 57 -9.02 0.51 -5.49
CA ILE A 57 -8.28 1.59 -4.86
C ILE A 57 -7.55 1.01 -3.65
N LEU A 58 -6.25 0.79 -3.80
CA LEU A 58 -5.39 0.36 -2.69
C LEU A 58 -4.72 1.59 -2.07
N ALA A 59 -5.07 1.89 -0.82
CA ALA A 59 -4.63 3.11 -0.15
C ALA A 59 -3.54 2.82 0.89
N ASP A 60 -2.49 3.64 0.94
CA ASP A 60 -1.50 3.53 2.00
C ASP A 60 -2.08 4.04 3.34
N VAL A 61 -1.74 3.35 4.42
CA VAL A 61 -2.01 3.80 5.79
C VAL A 61 -0.73 4.40 6.36
N LEU A 62 -0.80 5.67 6.80
CA LEU A 62 0.34 6.43 7.33
C LEU A 62 1.57 6.36 6.40
N VAL A 63 1.47 7.07 5.28
CA VAL A 63 2.40 7.04 4.15
C VAL A 63 3.86 7.13 4.58
N LYS A 64 4.69 6.31 3.95
CA LYS A 64 6.15 6.36 4.06
C LYS A 64 6.72 7.75 3.72
N HIS A 65 7.72 8.21 4.48
CA HIS A 65 8.32 9.56 4.33
C HIS A 65 7.32 10.71 4.48
N ALA A 66 6.32 10.53 5.33
CA ALA A 66 5.33 11.54 5.62
C ALA A 66 4.93 11.54 7.09
N GLU A 67 4.53 12.71 7.60
CA GLU A 67 3.98 12.87 8.93
C GLU A 67 2.51 13.27 8.86
N PRO A 68 1.60 12.57 9.57
CA PRO A 68 0.19 12.92 9.57
C PRO A 68 -0.03 14.27 10.25
N MET A 69 -0.76 15.15 9.58
CA MET A 69 -1.27 16.38 10.18
C MET A 69 -2.66 16.13 10.75
N GLY A 70 -2.69 15.72 12.02
CA GLY A 70 -3.92 15.42 12.75
C GLY A 70 -3.88 14.03 13.39
N GLN A 71 -4.88 13.20 13.10
CA GLN A 71 -4.98 11.86 13.68
C GLN A 71 -3.81 10.97 13.22
N SER A 72 -3.13 10.35 14.19
CA SER A 72 -1.98 9.47 13.98
C SER A 72 -2.19 8.04 14.50
N ASP A 73 -3.33 7.75 15.13
CA ASP A 73 -3.70 6.38 15.48
C ASP A 73 -3.93 5.55 14.21
N ILE A 74 -3.02 4.60 13.96
CA ILE A 74 -3.01 3.78 12.74
C ILE A 74 -4.28 2.93 12.58
N GLY A 75 -4.87 2.48 13.69
CA GLY A 75 -6.09 1.67 13.66
C GLY A 75 -7.30 2.50 13.23
N LEU A 76 -7.44 3.69 13.80
CA LEU A 76 -8.49 4.62 13.40
C LEU A 76 -8.29 5.12 11.96
N VAL A 77 -7.05 5.45 11.56
CA VAL A 77 -6.76 5.83 10.17
C VAL A 77 -7.10 4.70 9.22
N ALA A 78 -6.80 3.44 9.54
CA ALA A 78 -7.19 2.29 8.74
C ALA A 78 -8.72 2.18 8.61
N GLN A 79 -9.46 2.32 9.72
CA GLN A 79 -10.93 2.27 9.70
C GLN A 79 -11.54 3.37 8.85
N GLU A 80 -11.07 4.61 8.99
CA GLU A 80 -11.56 5.74 8.20
C GLU A 80 -11.20 5.57 6.72
N THR A 81 -9.99 5.11 6.42
CA THR A 81 -9.53 4.86 5.03
C THR A 81 -10.40 3.80 4.34
N THR A 82 -10.76 2.72 5.04
CA THR A 82 -11.65 1.69 4.49
C THR A 82 -13.11 2.16 4.44
N ARG A 83 -13.67 2.66 5.55
CA ARG A 83 -15.12 2.85 5.68
C ARG A 83 -15.60 4.20 5.14
N ARG A 84 -14.84 5.26 5.37
CA ARG A 84 -15.24 6.63 5.00
C ARG A 84 -14.66 7.03 3.66
N ALA A 85 -13.41 6.65 3.38
CA ALA A 85 -12.78 6.90 2.10
C ALA A 85 -13.06 5.81 1.05
N LEU A 86 -13.65 4.68 1.43
CA LEU A 86 -14.06 3.59 0.53
C LEU A 86 -12.90 2.98 -0.27
N ALA A 87 -11.71 2.89 0.36
CA ALA A 87 -10.61 2.12 -0.21
C ALA A 87 -10.94 0.62 -0.17
N ASP A 88 -10.66 -0.09 -1.27
CA ASP A 88 -10.93 -1.52 -1.39
C ASP A 88 -9.83 -2.37 -0.71
N GLY A 89 -8.65 -1.79 -0.51
CA GLY A 89 -7.59 -2.41 0.26
C GLY A 89 -6.64 -1.38 0.88
N LEU A 90 -5.90 -1.83 1.89
CA LEU A 90 -4.94 -1.03 2.64
C LEU A 90 -3.53 -1.53 2.40
N ILE A 91 -2.57 -0.62 2.33
CA ILE A 91 -1.15 -0.92 2.24
C ILE A 91 -0.45 -0.35 3.47
N VAL A 92 0.13 -1.23 4.29
CA VAL A 92 0.92 -0.85 5.47
C VAL A 92 2.40 -0.84 5.09
N SER A 93 3.08 0.27 5.31
CA SER A 93 4.50 0.41 4.97
C SER A 93 5.32 0.91 6.16
N GLY A 94 6.61 0.57 6.19
CA GLY A 94 7.55 1.07 7.17
C GLY A 94 7.87 2.54 6.92
N GLN A 95 8.18 3.26 8.00
CA GLN A 95 8.29 4.73 8.02
C GLN A 95 9.30 5.32 7.02
N ALA A 96 10.35 4.59 6.64
CA ALA A 96 11.41 5.09 5.75
C ALA A 96 12.01 3.97 4.86
N THR A 97 12.69 4.35 3.77
CA THR A 97 13.36 3.40 2.86
C THR A 97 14.41 2.61 3.60
N GLY A 98 14.42 1.28 3.42
CA GLY A 98 15.33 0.38 4.14
C GLY A 98 14.89 0.01 5.56
N ARG A 99 13.84 0.64 6.11
CA ARG A 99 13.23 0.21 7.38
C ARG A 99 12.08 -0.77 7.10
N PRO A 100 12.12 -1.99 7.66
CA PRO A 100 11.05 -2.96 7.47
C PRO A 100 9.75 -2.46 8.11
N THR A 101 8.61 -2.89 7.56
CA THR A 101 7.31 -2.65 8.18
C THR A 101 7.28 -3.32 9.55
N ASN A 102 6.82 -2.60 10.57
CA ASN A 102 6.67 -3.15 11.91
C ASN A 102 5.49 -4.13 11.93
N SER A 103 5.73 -5.39 12.27
CA SER A 103 4.66 -6.41 12.34
C SER A 103 3.55 -6.02 13.33
N PHE A 104 3.89 -5.23 14.36
CA PHE A 104 2.91 -4.70 15.30
C PHE A 104 1.90 -3.79 14.60
N ASP A 105 2.35 -2.87 13.74
CA ASP A 105 1.48 -1.94 13.01
C ASP A 105 0.52 -2.69 12.10
N VAL A 106 1.01 -3.72 11.40
CA VAL A 106 0.18 -4.61 10.57
C VAL A 106 -0.88 -5.31 11.44
N SER A 107 -0.51 -5.79 12.63
CA SER A 107 -1.47 -6.41 13.56
C SER A 107 -2.55 -5.44 14.04
N VAL A 108 -2.20 -4.17 14.26
CA VAL A 108 -3.16 -3.13 14.67
C VAL A 108 -4.14 -2.86 13.54
N VAL A 109 -3.64 -2.70 12.31
CA VAL A 109 -4.48 -2.51 11.12
C VAL A 109 -5.41 -3.70 10.92
N ARG A 110 -4.91 -4.94 10.95
CA ARG A 110 -5.74 -6.15 10.84
C ARG A 110 -6.85 -6.20 11.89
N ARG A 111 -6.56 -5.87 13.16
CA ARG A 111 -7.59 -5.83 14.20
C ARG A 111 -8.64 -4.73 13.96
N ALA A 112 -8.21 -3.60 13.39
CA ALA A 112 -9.10 -2.47 13.12
C ALA A 112 -10.03 -2.74 11.92
N VAL A 113 -9.57 -3.51 10.94
CA VAL A 113 -10.31 -3.93 9.73
C VAL A 113 -10.22 -5.45 9.50
N PRO A 114 -10.91 -6.26 10.33
CA PRO A 114 -10.76 -7.73 10.30
C PRO A 114 -11.04 -8.35 8.93
N ASP A 115 -12.08 -7.85 8.25
CA ASP A 115 -12.51 -8.33 6.92
C ASP A 115 -11.88 -7.55 5.75
N GLY A 116 -10.99 -6.60 6.03
CA GLY A 116 -10.36 -5.76 5.02
C GLY A 116 -9.22 -6.47 4.30
N PHE A 117 -8.97 -6.09 3.05
CA PHE A 117 -7.79 -6.54 2.31
C PHE A 117 -6.56 -5.72 2.72
N VAL A 118 -5.55 -6.36 3.30
CA VAL A 118 -4.37 -5.71 3.88
C VAL A 118 -3.10 -6.25 3.23
N LEU A 119 -2.35 -5.37 2.58
CA LEU A 119 -1.05 -5.65 2.01
C LEU A 119 0.08 -5.00 2.82
N VAL A 120 1.28 -5.55 2.73
CA VAL A 120 2.49 -4.89 3.21
C VAL A 120 3.36 -4.38 2.08
N GLY A 121 3.63 -3.07 2.11
CA GLY A 121 4.22 -2.34 0.98
C GLY A 121 5.74 -2.14 1.02
N SER A 122 6.44 -2.64 2.05
CA SER A 122 7.88 -2.37 2.16
C SER A 122 8.68 -3.34 3.03
N GLY A 123 9.96 -3.51 2.67
CA GLY A 123 10.94 -4.17 3.52
C GLY A 123 10.79 -5.68 3.62
N ILE A 124 10.00 -6.29 2.74
CA ILE A 124 9.78 -7.74 2.68
C ILE A 124 10.94 -8.42 1.96
N ASN A 125 11.40 -9.54 2.52
CA ASN A 125 12.42 -10.39 1.94
C ASN A 125 12.21 -11.85 2.38
N GLU A 126 13.05 -12.74 1.86
CA GLU A 126 13.03 -14.17 2.17
C GLU A 126 13.17 -14.44 3.68
N GLN A 127 13.75 -13.55 4.48
CA GLN A 127 13.98 -13.78 5.91
C GLN A 127 12.83 -13.34 6.82
N ASN A 128 11.93 -12.47 6.37
CA ASN A 128 10.91 -11.86 7.22
C ASN A 128 9.47 -12.00 6.74
N VAL A 129 9.24 -12.54 5.54
CA VAL A 129 7.91 -12.65 4.93
C VAL A 129 6.92 -13.39 5.82
N TRP A 130 7.30 -14.49 6.46
CA TRP A 130 6.44 -15.27 7.37
C TRP A 130 5.85 -14.44 8.50
N ARG A 131 6.65 -13.56 9.12
CA ARG A 131 6.22 -12.74 10.25
C ARG A 131 5.19 -11.69 9.84
N VAL A 132 5.28 -11.24 8.59
CA VAL A 132 4.40 -10.18 8.09
C VAL A 132 3.09 -10.77 7.58
N MET A 133 3.15 -11.96 6.98
CA MET A 133 1.99 -12.67 6.45
C MET A 133 1.03 -13.19 7.54
N GLU A 134 1.46 -13.26 8.81
CA GLU A 134 0.58 -13.62 9.93
C GLU A 134 -0.66 -12.71 10.05
N HIS A 135 -0.57 -11.47 9.58
CA HIS A 135 -1.63 -10.46 9.71
C HIS A 135 -2.00 -9.77 8.39
N ALA A 136 -1.40 -10.17 7.27
CA ALA A 136 -1.60 -9.56 5.96
C ALA A 136 -2.04 -10.58 4.91
N ASP A 137 -2.77 -10.14 3.90
CA ASP A 137 -3.22 -10.98 2.79
C ASP A 137 -2.16 -11.08 1.68
N GLY A 138 -1.16 -10.19 1.69
CA GLY A 138 -0.09 -10.19 0.70
C GLY A 138 0.96 -9.12 0.93
N ALA A 139 1.89 -9.01 -0.02
CA ALA A 139 2.99 -8.06 0.04
C ALA A 139 3.35 -7.51 -1.35
N ILE A 140 3.74 -6.23 -1.38
CA ILE A 140 4.34 -5.58 -2.55
C ILE A 140 5.86 -5.56 -2.32
N VAL A 141 6.59 -6.29 -3.16
CA VAL A 141 8.02 -6.52 -2.98
C VAL A 141 8.80 -5.97 -4.17
N GLY A 142 9.84 -5.17 -3.87
CA GLY A 142 10.65 -4.51 -4.89
C GLY A 142 12.14 -4.81 -4.71
N THR A 143 12.82 -3.98 -3.90
CA THR A 143 14.29 -3.98 -3.78
C THR A 143 14.90 -5.35 -3.47
N SER A 144 14.28 -6.17 -2.61
CA SER A 144 14.82 -7.50 -2.25
C SER A 144 14.81 -8.50 -3.41
N LEU A 145 13.97 -8.29 -4.42
CA LEU A 145 13.89 -9.10 -5.63
C LEU A 145 14.92 -8.68 -6.70
N LYS A 146 15.63 -7.57 -6.50
CA LYS A 146 16.67 -7.11 -7.42
C LYS A 146 18.00 -7.77 -7.10
N THR A 147 18.86 -7.90 -8.12
CA THR A 147 20.22 -8.43 -7.95
C THR A 147 20.94 -7.66 -6.84
N ASP A 148 21.52 -8.40 -5.89
CA ASP A 148 22.19 -7.88 -4.69
C ASP A 148 21.34 -6.94 -3.81
N GLY A 149 20.02 -6.89 -4.00
CA GLY A 149 19.15 -5.95 -3.29
C GLY A 149 19.34 -4.49 -3.70
N ILE A 150 19.86 -4.21 -4.90
CA ILE A 150 20.16 -2.85 -5.35
C ILE A 150 19.03 -2.32 -6.25
N VAL A 151 18.45 -1.17 -5.90
CA VAL A 151 17.26 -0.62 -6.58
C VAL A 151 17.48 -0.32 -8.07
N THR A 152 18.71 -0.03 -8.48
CA THR A 152 19.08 0.26 -9.88
C THR A 152 19.40 -0.99 -10.70
N LYS A 153 19.54 -2.16 -10.06
CA LYS A 153 19.80 -3.43 -10.73
C LYS A 153 18.50 -4.08 -11.23
N PRO A 154 18.58 -4.99 -12.22
CA PRO A 154 17.42 -5.73 -12.70
C PRO A 154 16.83 -6.65 -11.62
N ILE A 155 15.61 -7.11 -11.86
CA ILE A 155 15.00 -8.19 -11.09
C ILE A 155 15.79 -9.48 -11.31
N ASP A 156 16.04 -10.20 -10.23
CA ASP A 156 16.70 -11.49 -10.19
C ASP A 156 15.62 -12.60 -10.16
N PRO A 157 15.46 -13.38 -11.25
CA PRO A 157 14.42 -14.40 -11.33
C PRO A 157 14.50 -15.47 -10.24
N ASP A 158 15.70 -15.78 -9.74
CA ASP A 158 15.88 -16.80 -8.70
C ASP A 158 15.42 -16.29 -7.34
N ARG A 159 15.62 -15.00 -7.05
CA ARG A 159 15.04 -14.33 -5.87
C ARG A 159 13.52 -14.32 -5.91
N VAL A 160 12.94 -14.03 -7.09
CA VAL A 160 11.48 -14.07 -7.28
C VAL A 160 10.96 -15.48 -7.02
N ARG A 161 11.59 -16.50 -7.61
CA ARG A 161 11.17 -17.90 -7.44
C ARG A 161 11.21 -18.34 -5.98
N ARG A 162 12.32 -18.09 -5.28
CA ARG A 162 12.44 -18.46 -3.86
C ARG A 162 11.39 -17.77 -2.99
N LEU A 163 11.16 -16.47 -3.18
CA LEU A 163 10.14 -15.77 -2.41
C LEU A 163 8.73 -16.27 -2.72
N ALA A 164 8.44 -16.60 -3.98
CA ALA A 164 7.16 -17.16 -4.40
C ALA A 164 6.93 -18.56 -3.82
N GLU A 165 7.96 -19.42 -3.80
CA GLU A 165 7.90 -20.75 -3.16
C GLU A 165 7.64 -20.63 -1.66
N ILE A 166 8.34 -19.72 -0.99
CA ILE A 166 8.11 -19.41 0.42
C ILE A 166 6.67 -18.97 0.64
N PHE A 167 6.15 -18.03 -0.16
CA PHE A 167 4.78 -17.56 -0.04
C PHE A 167 3.74 -18.67 -0.28
N ALA A 168 3.94 -19.49 -1.31
CA ALA A 168 3.05 -20.60 -1.65
C ALA A 168 3.00 -21.68 -0.57
N SER A 169 4.05 -21.82 0.26
CA SER A 169 4.05 -22.75 1.40
C SER A 169 3.29 -22.24 2.63
N MET A 170 2.80 -21.00 2.62
CA MET A 170 2.05 -20.39 3.72
C MET A 170 0.53 -20.43 3.52
N VAL A 171 0.07 -20.65 2.28
CA VAL A 171 -1.34 -20.70 1.87
C VAL A 171 -1.80 -22.14 1.80
#